data_AF-A0A9Q1RAT7-F1
#
_entry.id   AF-A0A9Q1RAT7-F1
#
_cell.length_a   1.000
_cell.length_b   1.000
_cell.length_c   1.000
_cell.angle_alpha   90.00
_cell.angle_beta   90.00
_cell.angle_gamma   90.00
#
_symmetry.space_group_name_H-M   'P 1'
#
loop_
_entity.id
_entity.type
_entity.pdbx_description
1 polymer ?
#
loop_
_entity_poly.entity_id
_entity_poly.type
_entity_poly.pdbx_seq_one_letter_code
_entity_poly.pdbx_strand_id
1 'polypeptide(L)'
;MVCLKAINFITSPIYTTRITKLTIFTTPTWFQSKPKLQQLRTKNVGLFLTKSSANQENAADEEDLLNERSSRIQPQPTSNQVLSSSVSAYSRGLVFDLGQKDSWDSSEIGSPVVKRYLSDEEERWYMWYHGRSSGGKESIGLAVSSNGVHWERGEMAAKLSNDVGLVMNCGDNWWGFDTQSIRPCEVVIMSSAKVRANSSVYWLYYTGFSSEKIDFLDNSLDFSLENPERTRFEGENGKFFKSLPGLAMSQDGRHWARIEGEHHSGALFDVGLDGEWDSLFIASPKVVFHSNGDLRMYYHSYDVEKGNFAIGIARSRDGMKWLKLGKIIGGGGTGAFDELGVLNPHVVRNPKDGKYLMVYEGVDANGRRSIGMAISSDGLKGWRRLQENPVLKKSEEERWDIEGVGSPYIVQMDGEEDHEWRLYYRGVGKDGRTGIGMAVSQCDEFLSFQRWTGFHF
;
A
#
# COMPACT_ATOMS: atom_id res chain seq x y z
N MET A 1 69.66 20.30 35.25
CA MET A 1 69.08 20.17 33.90
C MET A 1 67.73 20.88 33.91
N VAL A 2 67.67 22.01 33.20
CA VAL A 2 66.49 22.77 32.69
C VAL A 2 65.64 23.64 33.64
N CYS A 3 65.75 24.96 33.37
CA CYS A 3 64.86 26.14 33.48
C CYS A 3 63.82 26.30 34.62
N LEU A 4 63.81 27.37 35.42
CA LEU A 4 63.65 28.85 35.19
C LEU A 4 62.19 29.36 35.12
N LYS A 5 61.85 30.13 36.16
CA LYS A 5 61.15 31.44 36.21
C LYS A 5 59.74 31.62 35.60
N ALA A 6 58.80 31.85 36.53
CA ALA A 6 58.09 33.13 36.76
C ALA A 6 57.11 33.71 35.70
N ILE A 7 55.86 33.86 36.19
CA ILE A 7 55.01 35.08 36.16
C ILE A 7 54.04 35.33 34.97
N ASN A 8 52.81 35.68 35.40
CA ASN A 8 51.69 36.40 34.75
C ASN A 8 50.69 35.65 33.85
N PHE A 9 49.43 35.62 34.29
CA PHE A 9 48.28 35.82 33.41
C PHE A 9 47.40 36.96 33.94
N ILE A 10 47.05 37.84 33.01
CA ILE A 10 46.38 39.13 33.16
C ILE A 10 44.87 38.95 33.24
N THR A 11 44.23 39.86 33.96
CA THR A 11 42.80 39.99 34.29
C THR A 11 41.90 40.52 33.15
N SER A 12 40.70 39.92 33.04
CA SER A 12 39.37 40.51 32.74
C SER A 12 39.06 41.05 31.31
N PRO A 13 37.77 41.22 30.90
CA PRO A 13 36.51 41.07 31.65
C PRO A 13 35.37 40.25 30.99
N ILE A 14 34.40 39.95 31.84
CA ILE A 14 33.06 39.41 31.57
C ILE A 14 32.25 40.40 30.71
N TYR A 15 31.67 39.92 29.60
CA TYR A 15 30.64 40.65 28.86
C TYR A 15 29.25 40.07 29.16
N THR A 16 28.49 40.84 29.93
CA THR A 16 27.06 40.70 30.14
C THR A 16 26.34 41.45 29.02
N THR A 17 25.64 40.76 28.13
CA THR A 17 24.79 41.43 27.13
C THR A 17 23.35 41.45 27.61
N ARG A 18 22.86 42.69 27.77
CA ARG A 18 21.51 43.07 28.19
C ARG A 18 20.45 42.61 27.19
N ILE A 19 19.33 42.18 27.77
CA ILE A 19 18.00 42.09 27.17
C ILE A 19 17.53 43.49 26.79
N THR A 20 17.20 43.70 25.51
CA THR A 20 16.53 44.90 25.01
C THR A 20 15.08 44.60 24.65
N LYS A 21 14.19 45.19 25.46
CA LYS A 21 12.80 45.61 25.26
C LYS A 21 11.97 45.06 24.08
N LEU A 22 10.84 44.47 24.48
CA LEU A 22 9.57 44.40 23.76
C LEU A 22 9.21 45.72 23.09
N THR A 23 8.84 45.65 21.81
CA THR A 23 7.96 46.63 21.16
C THR A 23 6.67 45.93 20.79
N ILE A 24 5.59 46.42 21.37
CA ILE A 24 4.21 45.98 21.21
C ILE A 24 3.69 46.51 19.87
N PHE A 25 3.17 45.63 19.01
CA PHE A 25 2.22 46.02 17.96
C PHE A 25 0.92 45.21 18.12
N THR A 26 -0.03 45.92 18.73
CA THR A 26 -1.49 45.86 18.63
C THR A 26 -2.12 44.71 17.84
N THR A 27 -2.86 43.87 18.56
CA THR A 27 -3.93 43.00 18.03
C THR A 27 -5.08 43.84 17.46
N PRO A 28 -5.61 43.55 16.26
CA PRO A 28 -6.88 44.13 15.84
C PRO A 28 -8.02 43.51 16.66
N THR A 29 -8.69 44.35 17.44
CA THR A 29 -9.95 44.06 18.11
C THR A 29 -11.04 43.83 17.06
N TRP A 30 -11.45 42.56 16.89
CA TRP A 30 -12.73 42.25 16.27
C TRP A 30 -13.75 41.95 17.38
N PHE A 31 -14.89 42.62 17.25
CA PHE A 31 -16.02 42.65 18.17
C PHE A 31 -16.38 41.28 18.76
N GLN A 32 -16.39 41.19 20.09
CA GLN A 32 -17.21 40.21 20.79
C GLN A 32 -18.68 40.57 20.60
N SER A 33 -19.39 39.79 19.78
CA SER A 33 -20.82 39.58 19.99
C SER A 33 -21.01 38.15 20.48
N LYS A 34 -21.45 38.02 21.74
CA LYS A 34 -21.89 36.73 22.29
C LYS A 34 -23.15 36.31 21.54
N PRO A 35 -23.21 35.13 20.89
CA PRO A 35 -24.52 34.57 20.57
C PRO A 35 -25.19 34.14 21.89
N LYS A 36 -26.33 34.75 22.18
CA LYS A 36 -27.27 34.26 23.20
C LYS A 36 -27.64 32.82 22.84
N LEU A 37 -27.45 31.89 23.79
CA LEU A 37 -28.15 30.61 23.75
C LEU A 37 -29.65 30.90 23.71
N GLN A 38 -30.28 30.66 22.55
CA GLN A 38 -31.71 30.39 22.50
C GLN A 38 -31.88 28.88 22.58
N GLN A 39 -32.49 28.42 23.67
CA GLN A 39 -33.04 27.07 23.78
C GLN A 39 -34.07 26.87 22.67
N LEU A 40 -33.68 26.14 21.62
CA LEU A 40 -34.64 25.55 20.69
C LEU A 40 -35.07 24.21 21.27
N ARG A 41 -36.32 24.17 21.74
CA ARG A 41 -37.07 22.96 22.08
C ARG A 41 -36.91 21.93 20.96
N THR A 42 -36.47 20.73 21.31
CA THR A 42 -36.60 19.53 20.50
C THR A 42 -38.07 19.31 20.13
N LYS A 43 -38.40 19.42 18.84
CA LYS A 43 -39.60 18.80 18.29
C LYS A 43 -39.17 17.43 17.77
N ASN A 44 -39.68 16.38 18.41
CA ASN A 44 -39.65 15.02 17.91
C ASN A 44 -40.25 15.00 16.51
N VAL A 45 -39.43 14.70 15.50
CA VAL A 45 -39.91 14.26 14.19
C VAL A 45 -39.62 12.77 14.12
N GLY A 46 -40.66 11.97 14.33
CA GLY A 46 -40.61 10.53 14.15
C GLY A 46 -40.42 10.21 12.68
N LEU A 47 -39.38 9.44 12.37
CA LEU A 47 -39.18 8.84 11.05
C LEU A 47 -40.19 7.69 10.91
N PHE A 48 -41.19 7.91 10.05
CA PHE A 48 -42.14 6.90 9.61
C PHE A 48 -41.43 5.89 8.71
N LEU A 49 -41.27 4.66 9.19
CA LEU A 49 -40.99 3.48 8.38
C LEU A 49 -42.31 3.02 7.75
N THR A 50 -42.42 3.11 6.43
CA THR A 50 -43.52 2.50 5.66
C THR A 50 -43.31 0.99 5.60
N LYS A 51 -44.07 0.25 6.41
CA LYS A 51 -44.23 -1.21 6.30
C LYS A 51 -45.02 -1.53 5.03
N SER A 52 -44.50 -2.41 4.17
CA SER A 52 -45.29 -3.05 3.13
C SER A 52 -46.15 -4.16 3.75
N SER A 53 -47.41 -4.18 3.34
CA SER A 53 -48.48 -5.06 3.82
C SER A 53 -48.30 -6.48 3.28
N ALA A 54 -48.23 -7.47 4.16
CA ALA A 54 -48.45 -8.87 3.83
C ALA A 54 -49.87 -9.24 4.28
N ASN A 55 -50.75 -9.54 3.32
CA ASN A 55 -52.07 -10.10 3.59
C ASN A 55 -51.92 -11.59 3.93
N GLN A 56 -52.45 -11.97 5.08
CA GLN A 56 -52.78 -13.35 5.43
C GLN A 56 -54.21 -13.65 4.95
N GLU A 57 -54.39 -14.73 4.19
CA GLU A 57 -55.66 -15.46 4.13
C GLU A 57 -55.37 -16.95 4.40
N ASN A 58 -56.14 -17.53 5.30
CA ASN A 58 -56.15 -18.94 5.68
C ASN A 58 -57.32 -19.65 4.99
N ALA A 59 -57.10 -20.87 4.47
CA ALA A 59 -58.01 -22.04 4.44
C ALA A 59 -57.28 -23.14 3.64
N ALA A 60 -56.88 -24.28 4.21
CA ALA A 60 -57.64 -25.47 4.66
C ALA A 60 -57.40 -26.64 3.70
N ASP A 61 -56.81 -27.70 4.25
CA ASP A 61 -56.84 -29.15 3.95
C ASP A 61 -57.15 -29.66 2.54
N GLU A 62 -56.25 -30.48 1.99
CA GLU A 62 -56.55 -31.88 1.62
C GLU A 62 -55.25 -32.68 1.32
N GLU A 63 -55.14 -33.85 1.94
CA GLU A 63 -54.15 -34.89 1.64
C GLU A 63 -54.43 -35.49 0.26
N ASP A 64 -53.40 -35.76 -0.54
CA ASP A 64 -53.44 -36.95 -1.38
C ASP A 64 -52.05 -37.54 -1.63
N LEU A 65 -51.96 -38.84 -1.34
CA LEU A 65 -50.78 -39.69 -1.40
C LEU A 65 -50.63 -40.23 -2.82
N LEU A 66 -49.51 -40.00 -3.50
CA LEU A 66 -49.00 -40.96 -4.49
C LEU A 66 -47.46 -41.05 -4.49
N ASN A 67 -47.03 -42.25 -4.13
CA ASN A 67 -45.72 -42.86 -4.37
C ASN A 67 -45.19 -42.59 -5.78
N GLU A 68 -43.90 -42.28 -5.90
CA GLU A 68 -43.06 -42.99 -6.87
C GLU A 68 -41.56 -42.97 -6.49
N ARG A 69 -40.95 -44.15 -6.64
CA ARG A 69 -39.56 -44.49 -6.30
C ARG A 69 -38.60 -43.90 -7.31
N SER A 70 -37.45 -43.37 -6.88
CA SER A 70 -36.20 -43.55 -7.63
C SER A 70 -34.95 -43.40 -6.75
N SER A 71 -33.92 -44.13 -7.14
CA SER A 71 -32.78 -44.67 -6.41
C SER A 71 -31.72 -43.68 -5.91
N ARG A 72 -31.28 -43.89 -4.66
CA ARG A 72 -29.99 -43.39 -4.13
C ARG A 72 -28.82 -44.06 -4.88
N ILE A 73 -27.95 -43.25 -5.47
CA ILE A 73 -26.59 -43.65 -5.86
C ILE A 73 -25.63 -42.95 -4.90
N GLN A 74 -24.91 -43.74 -4.09
CA GLN A 74 -23.73 -43.29 -3.34
C GLN A 74 -22.48 -43.47 -4.22
N PRO A 75 -21.58 -42.48 -4.33
CA PRO A 75 -20.24 -42.73 -4.85
C PRO A 75 -19.30 -43.21 -3.72
N GLN A 76 -18.65 -44.35 -3.94
CA GLN A 76 -17.49 -44.81 -3.17
C GLN A 76 -16.23 -43.99 -3.51
N PRO A 77 -15.25 -43.88 -2.60
CA PRO A 77 -14.06 -43.08 -2.80
C PRO A 77 -13.03 -43.81 -3.68
N THR A 78 -12.77 -43.27 -4.87
CA THR A 78 -11.61 -43.65 -5.68
C THR A 78 -10.38 -42.90 -5.20
N SER A 79 -9.37 -43.68 -4.81
CA SER A 79 -7.96 -43.31 -4.64
C SER A 79 -7.50 -42.32 -5.72
N ASN A 80 -7.23 -41.07 -5.32
CA ASN A 80 -6.53 -40.12 -6.16
C ASN A 80 -5.09 -39.99 -5.68
N GLN A 81 -4.19 -40.48 -6.53
CA GLN A 81 -2.76 -40.26 -6.44
C GLN A 81 -2.45 -38.76 -6.39
N VAL A 82 -1.58 -38.37 -5.47
CA VAL A 82 -1.01 -37.03 -5.36
C VAL A 82 -0.16 -36.79 -6.61
N LEU A 83 -0.68 -36.01 -7.56
CA LEU A 83 0.11 -35.44 -8.65
C LEU A 83 0.98 -34.32 -8.07
N SER A 84 2.23 -34.64 -7.79
CA SER A 84 3.31 -33.67 -7.64
C SER A 84 3.41 -32.86 -8.94
N SER A 85 2.86 -31.65 -8.96
CA SER A 85 3.06 -30.71 -10.06
C SER A 85 4.46 -30.11 -9.95
N SER A 86 5.41 -30.62 -10.72
CA SER A 86 6.70 -29.97 -10.89
C SER A 86 6.47 -28.56 -11.44
N VAL A 87 6.70 -27.53 -10.61
CA VAL A 87 6.69 -26.13 -11.05
C VAL A 87 7.73 -25.99 -12.17
N SER A 88 7.33 -25.51 -13.35
CA SER A 88 8.28 -25.32 -14.45
C SER A 88 9.37 -24.33 -14.01
N ALA A 89 10.63 -24.53 -14.43
CA ALA A 89 11.72 -23.62 -14.07
C ALA A 89 11.42 -22.16 -14.46
N TYR A 90 10.64 -21.96 -15.53
CA TYR A 90 10.17 -20.66 -16.00
C TYR A 90 9.22 -19.94 -15.03
N SER A 91 8.32 -20.69 -14.37
CA SER A 91 7.32 -20.15 -13.43
C SER A 91 7.79 -20.13 -11.98
N ARG A 92 9.07 -20.41 -11.71
CA ARG A 92 9.63 -20.37 -10.36
C ARG A 92 9.44 -18.98 -9.75
N GLY A 93 8.87 -18.92 -8.55
CA GLY A 93 8.53 -17.69 -7.84
C GLY A 93 7.22 -17.05 -8.28
N LEU A 94 6.62 -17.40 -9.42
CA LEU A 94 5.32 -16.85 -9.84
C LEU A 94 4.20 -17.51 -9.02
N VAL A 95 3.41 -16.71 -8.30
CA VAL A 95 2.28 -17.21 -7.50
C VAL A 95 0.92 -16.70 -8.02
N PHE A 96 0.92 -15.67 -8.86
CA PHE A 96 -0.30 -15.10 -9.41
C PHE A 96 -0.01 -14.40 -10.75
N ASP A 97 -0.50 -15.01 -11.83
CA ASP A 97 -0.24 -14.59 -13.22
C ASP A 97 -1.37 -13.71 -13.79
N LEU A 98 -1.25 -13.19 -15.02
CA LEU A 98 -2.35 -12.44 -15.65
C LEU A 98 -3.64 -13.25 -15.74
N GLY A 99 -4.77 -12.54 -15.73
CA GLY A 99 -6.07 -13.17 -15.86
C GLY A 99 -6.29 -13.76 -17.25
N GLN A 100 -7.39 -14.52 -17.38
CA GLN A 100 -7.79 -15.08 -18.67
C GLN A 100 -8.00 -13.97 -19.70
N LYS A 101 -7.95 -14.34 -20.98
CA LYS A 101 -8.28 -13.42 -22.06
C LYS A 101 -9.67 -12.82 -21.79
N ASP A 102 -9.77 -11.50 -21.92
CA ASP A 102 -10.98 -10.70 -21.68
C ASP A 102 -11.35 -10.43 -20.21
N SER A 103 -10.58 -10.96 -19.23
CA SER A 103 -10.74 -10.55 -17.83
C SER A 103 -10.31 -9.09 -17.62
N TRP A 104 -10.83 -8.47 -16.56
CA TRP A 104 -10.50 -7.09 -16.18
C TRP A 104 -9.02 -6.88 -15.80
N ASP A 105 -8.29 -7.96 -15.54
CA ASP A 105 -6.87 -8.00 -15.13
C ASP A 105 -6.01 -8.83 -16.12
N SER A 106 -6.45 -8.92 -17.38
CA SER A 106 -5.83 -9.76 -18.43
C SER A 106 -4.55 -9.21 -19.03
N SER A 107 -4.23 -7.92 -18.84
CA SER A 107 -3.12 -7.25 -19.53
C SER A 107 -1.98 -6.81 -18.61
N GLU A 108 -2.30 -6.35 -17.40
CA GLU A 108 -1.31 -5.99 -16.40
C GLU A 108 -1.88 -6.20 -15.00
N ILE A 109 -1.06 -6.74 -14.10
CA ILE A 109 -1.30 -6.81 -12.65
C ILE A 109 -0.08 -6.36 -11.84
N GLY A 110 -0.30 -6.00 -10.57
CA GLY A 110 0.79 -5.70 -9.64
C GLY A 110 0.32 -5.02 -8.36
N SER A 111 1.25 -4.32 -7.71
CA SER A 111 1.05 -3.63 -6.41
C SER A 111 0.30 -4.47 -5.37
N PRO A 112 0.80 -5.68 -5.02
CA PRO A 112 0.11 -6.53 -4.05
C PRO A 112 0.02 -5.86 -2.68
N VAL A 113 -1.14 -6.04 -2.04
CA VAL A 113 -1.38 -5.76 -0.62
C VAL A 113 -1.89 -7.04 0.02
N VAL A 114 -1.02 -7.73 0.75
CA VAL A 114 -1.31 -9.08 1.26
C VAL A 114 -1.60 -9.05 2.76
N LYS A 115 -2.68 -9.67 3.19
CA LYS A 115 -3.02 -9.85 4.62
C LYS A 115 -3.24 -11.31 4.93
N ARG A 116 -2.55 -11.77 5.97
CA ARG A 116 -2.67 -13.10 6.56
C ARG A 116 -3.49 -13.00 7.84
N TYR A 117 -4.43 -13.92 8.00
CA TYR A 117 -5.28 -14.07 9.17
C TYR A 117 -5.15 -15.49 9.67
N LEU A 118 -4.77 -15.63 10.93
CA LEU A 118 -4.72 -16.93 11.60
C LEU A 118 -5.83 -17.00 12.63
N SER A 119 -6.49 -18.15 12.65
CA SER A 119 -7.39 -18.60 13.69
C SER A 119 -7.06 -20.05 14.02
N ASP A 120 -7.60 -20.56 15.13
CA ASP A 120 -7.36 -21.94 15.57
C ASP A 120 -7.82 -22.99 14.54
N GLU A 121 -8.76 -22.63 13.68
CA GLU A 121 -9.40 -23.54 12.72
C GLU A 121 -9.01 -23.27 11.26
N GLU A 122 -8.55 -22.06 10.93
CA GLU A 122 -8.35 -21.64 9.55
C GLU A 122 -7.22 -20.61 9.41
N GLU A 123 -6.41 -20.79 8.36
CA GLU A 123 -5.50 -19.79 7.83
C GLU A 123 -6.12 -19.16 6.57
N ARG A 124 -6.33 -17.85 6.59
CA ARG A 124 -6.92 -17.10 5.48
C ARG A 124 -5.99 -16.00 5.00
N TRP A 125 -5.91 -15.86 3.70
CA TRP A 125 -5.11 -14.85 3.03
C TRP A 125 -5.96 -14.04 2.08
N TYR A 126 -5.73 -12.74 2.07
CA TYR A 126 -6.35 -11.79 1.15
C TYR A 126 -5.25 -11.03 0.43
N MET A 127 -5.40 -10.84 -0.87
CA MET A 127 -4.53 -10.00 -1.68
C MET A 127 -5.39 -9.00 -2.45
N TRP A 128 -5.25 -7.73 -2.11
CA TRP A 128 -5.71 -6.66 -2.99
C TRP A 128 -4.59 -6.33 -3.97
N TYR A 129 -4.93 -6.20 -5.24
CA TYR A 129 -3.96 -5.95 -6.31
C TYR A 129 -4.57 -5.01 -7.35
N HIS A 130 -3.71 -4.29 -8.07
CA HIS A 130 -4.20 -3.56 -9.25
C HIS A 130 -4.23 -4.50 -10.45
N GLY A 131 -5.20 -4.29 -11.33
CA GLY A 131 -5.30 -4.97 -12.62
C GLY A 131 -5.87 -4.05 -13.69
N ARG A 132 -5.53 -4.32 -14.95
CA ARG A 132 -6.19 -3.73 -16.12
C ARG A 132 -6.32 -4.72 -17.26
N SER A 133 -7.32 -4.47 -18.10
CA SER A 133 -7.48 -5.07 -19.41
C SER A 133 -6.87 -4.17 -20.49
N SER A 134 -6.78 -4.68 -21.72
CA SER A 134 -6.24 -3.94 -22.85
C SER A 134 -7.11 -2.72 -23.14
N GLY A 135 -6.53 -1.52 -22.98
CA GLY A 135 -7.24 -0.24 -23.14
C GLY A 135 -8.17 0.14 -21.97
N GLY A 136 -8.27 -0.69 -20.93
CA GLY A 136 -9.07 -0.41 -19.73
C GLY A 136 -8.35 0.50 -18.73
N LYS A 137 -9.13 1.13 -17.84
CA LYS A 137 -8.59 1.82 -16.64
C LYS A 137 -8.11 0.78 -15.62
N GLU A 138 -7.07 1.14 -14.86
CA GLU A 138 -6.63 0.32 -13.72
C GLU A 138 -7.71 0.31 -12.63
N SER A 139 -7.95 -0.87 -12.08
CA SER A 139 -8.92 -1.12 -11.02
C SER A 139 -8.30 -1.98 -9.93
N ILE A 140 -8.95 -2.06 -8.78
CA ILE A 140 -8.50 -2.88 -7.65
C ILE A 140 -9.34 -4.14 -7.60
N GLY A 141 -8.67 -5.29 -7.53
CA GLY A 141 -9.30 -6.58 -7.30
C GLY A 141 -8.90 -7.20 -5.97
N LEU A 142 -9.64 -8.22 -5.59
CA LEU A 142 -9.39 -9.08 -4.45
C LEU A 142 -9.21 -10.53 -4.90
N ALA A 143 -8.13 -11.15 -4.43
CA ALA A 143 -7.90 -12.58 -4.49
C ALA A 143 -7.79 -13.15 -3.07
N VAL A 144 -8.15 -14.42 -2.90
CA VAL A 144 -8.08 -15.13 -1.61
C VAL A 144 -7.20 -16.36 -1.70
N SER A 145 -6.65 -16.79 -0.57
CA SER A 145 -5.84 -18.01 -0.49
C SER A 145 -5.96 -18.64 0.89
N SER A 146 -5.80 -19.96 0.98
CA SER A 146 -5.70 -20.69 2.25
C SER A 146 -4.26 -20.85 2.74
N ASN A 147 -3.26 -20.56 1.91
CA ASN A 147 -1.86 -20.81 2.24
C ASN A 147 -0.90 -19.69 1.81
N GLY A 148 -1.40 -18.63 1.19
CA GLY A 148 -0.62 -17.50 0.69
C GLY A 148 0.19 -17.79 -0.58
N VAL A 149 0.02 -18.96 -1.20
CA VAL A 149 0.76 -19.42 -2.38
C VAL A 149 -0.18 -19.65 -3.56
N HIS A 150 -1.28 -20.35 -3.33
CA HIS A 150 -2.30 -20.61 -4.34
C HIS A 150 -3.46 -19.64 -4.17
N TRP A 151 -3.67 -18.78 -5.16
CA TRP A 151 -4.62 -17.69 -5.10
C TRP A 151 -5.82 -17.93 -6.00
N GLU A 152 -7.01 -17.82 -5.41
CA GLU A 152 -8.29 -17.80 -6.12
C GLU A 152 -8.66 -16.36 -6.49
N ARG A 153 -9.09 -16.16 -7.74
CA ARG A 153 -9.50 -14.86 -8.28
C ARG A 153 -10.85 -14.93 -8.98
N GLY A 154 -11.49 -13.78 -9.15
CA GLY A 154 -12.71 -13.65 -9.95
C GLY A 154 -12.49 -12.81 -11.21
N GLU A 155 -13.18 -13.21 -12.28
CA GLU A 155 -13.13 -12.54 -13.59
C GLU A 155 -14.07 -11.35 -13.70
N MET A 156 -14.99 -11.19 -12.75
CA MET A 156 -15.99 -10.13 -12.73
C MET A 156 -15.89 -9.31 -11.45
N ALA A 157 -16.72 -8.27 -11.35
CA ALA A 157 -16.91 -7.54 -10.11
C ALA A 157 -17.49 -8.46 -9.02
N ALA A 158 -16.92 -8.39 -7.83
CA ALA A 158 -17.45 -9.06 -6.64
C ALA A 158 -18.82 -8.44 -6.28
N LYS A 159 -19.86 -9.25 -6.18
CA LYS A 159 -21.24 -8.80 -5.90
C LYS A 159 -21.73 -9.23 -4.52
N LEU A 160 -21.29 -10.40 -4.07
CA LEU A 160 -21.62 -10.98 -2.78
C LEU A 160 -20.43 -10.89 -1.83
N SER A 161 -20.68 -11.04 -0.53
CA SER A 161 -19.67 -10.93 0.53
C SER A 161 -18.55 -11.99 0.46
N ASN A 162 -18.77 -13.07 -0.29
CA ASN A 162 -17.79 -14.15 -0.45
C ASN A 162 -17.10 -14.13 -1.81
N ASP A 163 -17.54 -13.27 -2.73
CA ASP A 163 -17.00 -13.21 -4.08
C ASP A 163 -15.57 -12.68 -4.08
N VAL A 164 -14.83 -13.01 -5.14
CA VAL A 164 -13.52 -12.46 -5.47
C VAL A 164 -13.58 -11.82 -6.85
N GLY A 165 -12.54 -11.06 -7.21
CA GLY A 165 -12.48 -10.32 -8.48
C GLY A 165 -12.44 -8.81 -8.26
N LEU A 166 -13.02 -8.04 -9.18
CA LEU A 166 -12.94 -6.57 -9.13
C LEU A 166 -13.76 -6.02 -7.95
N VAL A 167 -13.13 -5.19 -7.11
CA VAL A 167 -13.75 -4.65 -5.88
C VAL A 167 -13.83 -3.11 -5.86
N MET A 168 -13.01 -2.42 -6.65
CA MET A 168 -13.07 -0.96 -6.73
C MET A 168 -12.61 -0.47 -8.11
N ASN A 169 -13.42 0.39 -8.73
CA ASN A 169 -13.10 1.08 -9.99
C ASN A 169 -12.63 2.51 -9.72
N CYS A 170 -12.03 3.15 -10.73
CA CYS A 170 -11.77 4.59 -10.75
C CYS A 170 -13.03 5.41 -10.46
N GLY A 171 -12.84 6.64 -9.95
CA GLY A 171 -13.94 7.58 -9.74
C GLY A 171 -14.48 8.14 -11.05
N ASP A 172 -15.79 8.42 -11.09
CA ASP A 172 -16.44 9.05 -12.25
C ASP A 172 -16.62 10.57 -12.06
N ASN A 173 -16.35 11.08 -10.87
CA ASN A 173 -16.45 12.50 -10.56
C ASN A 173 -15.34 13.28 -11.27
N TRP A 174 -15.70 14.23 -12.13
CA TRP A 174 -14.74 15.01 -12.93
C TRP A 174 -13.70 15.78 -12.11
N TRP A 175 -14.01 16.09 -10.84
CA TRP A 175 -13.13 16.78 -9.90
C TRP A 175 -12.26 15.83 -9.07
N GLY A 176 -12.47 14.52 -9.18
CA GLY A 176 -11.77 13.50 -8.40
C GLY A 176 -10.33 13.31 -8.84
N PHE A 177 -9.44 13.06 -7.88
CA PHE A 177 -8.02 12.75 -8.15
C PHE A 177 -7.81 11.34 -8.71
N ASP A 178 -8.83 10.48 -8.70
CA ASP A 178 -8.72 9.05 -8.96
C ASP A 178 -9.54 8.60 -10.19
N THR A 179 -9.61 9.46 -11.20
CA THR A 179 -10.47 9.30 -12.38
C THR A 179 -9.86 8.48 -13.51
N GLN A 180 -8.52 8.40 -13.60
CA GLN A 180 -7.82 7.69 -14.68
C GLN A 180 -7.28 6.32 -14.27
N SER A 181 -6.76 6.20 -13.05
CA SER A 181 -6.25 4.95 -12.50
C SER A 181 -6.36 4.96 -10.98
N ILE A 182 -6.47 3.78 -10.39
CA ILE A 182 -6.29 3.55 -8.95
C ILE A 182 -5.40 2.33 -8.70
N ARG A 183 -4.58 2.39 -7.64
CA ARG A 183 -3.76 1.26 -7.18
C ARG A 183 -3.87 1.08 -5.67
N PRO A 184 -4.05 -0.17 -5.16
CA PRO A 184 -4.09 -0.40 -3.73
C PRO A 184 -2.69 -0.20 -3.15
N CYS A 185 -2.62 0.35 -1.94
CA CYS A 185 -1.34 0.60 -1.29
C CYS A 185 -1.28 -0.04 0.08
N GLU A 186 -2.28 0.17 0.94
CA GLU A 186 -2.28 -0.46 2.26
C GLU A 186 -3.71 -0.73 2.73
N VAL A 187 -3.91 -1.85 3.43
CA VAL A 187 -5.18 -2.14 4.09
C VAL A 187 -4.93 -2.21 5.60
N VAL A 188 -5.49 -1.27 6.34
CA VAL A 188 -5.43 -1.27 7.80
C VAL A 188 -6.77 -1.74 8.35
N ILE A 189 -6.74 -2.60 9.35
CA ILE A 189 -7.95 -3.07 10.00
C ILE A 189 -8.15 -2.28 11.28
N MET A 190 -9.18 -1.47 11.30
CA MET A 190 -9.58 -0.69 12.44
C MET A 190 -10.59 -1.51 13.24
N SER A 191 -10.13 -2.13 14.32
CA SER A 191 -11.00 -2.75 15.32
C SER A 191 -11.07 -1.86 16.56
N SER A 192 -12.29 -1.55 17.01
CA SER A 192 -12.49 -0.85 18.28
C SER A 192 -12.62 -1.89 19.39
N ALA A 193 -11.65 -1.95 20.30
CA ALA A 193 -11.77 -2.75 21.53
C ALA A 193 -12.96 -2.33 22.42
N LYS A 194 -13.59 -1.17 22.14
CA LYS A 194 -14.74 -0.64 22.89
C LYS A 194 -16.10 -1.03 22.32
N VAL A 195 -16.17 -1.57 21.10
CA VAL A 195 -17.43 -1.99 20.48
C VAL A 195 -17.46 -3.52 20.50
N ARG A 196 -18.37 -4.11 21.30
CA ARG A 196 -18.60 -5.57 21.34
C ARG A 196 -19.23 -6.14 20.04
N ALA A 197 -19.19 -5.39 18.95
CA ALA A 197 -19.62 -5.86 17.65
C ALA A 197 -18.41 -6.47 16.95
N ASN A 198 -18.56 -7.69 16.45
CA ASN A 198 -17.57 -8.44 15.66
C ASN A 198 -17.20 -7.77 14.31
N SER A 199 -17.44 -6.48 14.13
CA SER A 199 -17.22 -5.78 12.86
C SER A 199 -15.89 -5.02 12.88
N SER A 200 -14.85 -5.67 12.37
CA SER A 200 -13.64 -5.01 11.94
C SER A 200 -13.93 -4.14 10.72
N VAL A 201 -13.44 -2.90 10.67
CA VAL A 201 -13.58 -2.03 9.49
C VAL A 201 -12.25 -1.96 8.76
N TYR A 202 -12.25 -2.32 7.50
CA TYR A 202 -11.09 -2.22 6.61
C TYR A 202 -10.96 -0.78 6.11
N TRP A 203 -9.75 -0.26 6.16
CA TRP A 203 -9.36 1.03 5.60
C TRP A 203 -8.34 0.78 4.50
N LEU A 204 -8.69 1.08 3.26
CA LEU A 204 -7.83 0.99 2.10
C LEU A 204 -7.24 2.36 1.79
N TYR A 205 -5.93 2.50 1.99
CA TYR A 205 -5.17 3.59 1.42
C TYR A 205 -4.75 3.20 0.01
N TYR A 206 -4.98 4.10 -0.93
CA TYR A 206 -4.74 3.86 -2.35
C TYR A 206 -4.11 5.09 -3.01
N THR A 207 -3.48 4.89 -4.16
CA THR A 207 -3.06 6.01 -5.02
C THR A 207 -4.11 6.19 -6.10
N GLY A 208 -4.60 7.42 -6.27
CA GLY A 208 -5.44 7.81 -7.39
C GLY A 208 -4.67 8.66 -8.38
N PHE A 209 -4.93 8.46 -9.67
CA PHE A 209 -4.31 9.20 -10.76
C PHE A 209 -5.38 9.97 -11.53
N SER A 210 -5.09 11.24 -11.80
CA SER A 210 -5.94 12.13 -12.59
C SER A 210 -5.47 12.22 -14.04
N SER A 211 -6.23 12.91 -14.89
CA SER A 211 -5.82 13.20 -16.28
C SER A 211 -4.79 14.33 -16.40
N GLU A 212 -4.50 15.02 -15.30
CA GLU A 212 -3.51 16.10 -15.27
C GLU A 212 -2.12 15.52 -15.55
N LYS A 213 -1.51 15.97 -16.65
CA LYS A 213 -0.16 15.61 -17.03
C LYS A 213 0.81 16.62 -16.43
N ILE A 214 1.93 16.11 -15.92
CA ILE A 214 3.03 16.92 -15.42
C ILE A 214 4.10 16.93 -16.51
N ASP A 215 4.38 18.10 -17.05
CA ASP A 215 5.46 18.28 -18.00
C ASP A 215 6.79 18.28 -17.25
N PHE A 216 7.52 17.16 -17.34
CA PHE A 216 8.85 17.02 -16.77
C PHE A 216 9.87 16.92 -17.90
N LEU A 217 10.72 17.94 -18.02
CA LEU A 217 11.80 18.02 -19.00
C LEU A 217 13.14 17.80 -18.28
N ASP A 218 13.45 16.56 -17.95
CA ASP A 218 14.81 16.18 -17.60
C ASP A 218 15.43 15.40 -18.76
N ASN A 219 16.05 16.16 -19.66
CA ASN A 219 16.76 15.60 -20.82
C ASN A 219 18.09 14.92 -20.42
N SER A 220 18.41 14.83 -19.13
CA SER A 220 19.65 14.20 -18.65
C SER A 220 19.53 12.69 -18.41
N LEU A 221 18.31 12.15 -18.39
CA LEU A 221 18.08 10.71 -18.20
C LEU A 221 17.96 9.99 -19.55
N ASP A 222 18.74 8.93 -19.71
CA ASP A 222 18.69 8.05 -20.90
C ASP A 222 17.45 7.14 -20.94
N PHE A 223 16.59 7.21 -19.92
CA PHE A 223 15.35 6.41 -19.82
C PHE A 223 14.13 7.28 -19.49
N SER A 224 12.96 6.76 -19.85
CA SER A 224 11.69 7.44 -19.61
C SER A 224 11.21 7.24 -18.17
N LEU A 225 10.98 8.35 -17.48
CA LEU A 225 10.45 8.37 -16.13
C LEU A 225 8.91 8.42 -16.20
N GLU A 226 8.21 7.52 -15.48
CA GLU A 226 6.76 7.38 -15.58
C GLU A 226 6.09 7.30 -14.20
N ASN A 227 4.88 7.87 -14.09
CA ASN A 227 4.00 7.72 -12.93
C ASN A 227 2.53 7.63 -13.40
N PRO A 228 1.82 6.51 -13.21
CA PRO A 228 2.33 5.27 -12.63
C PRO A 228 3.26 4.54 -13.59
N GLU A 229 4.17 3.74 -13.04
CA GLU A 229 4.98 2.82 -13.85
C GLU A 229 4.09 1.86 -14.64
N ARG A 230 4.23 1.87 -15.97
CA ARG A 230 3.47 1.04 -16.91
C ARG A 230 4.44 0.30 -17.84
N THR A 231 4.17 -0.97 -18.12
CA THR A 231 5.07 -1.79 -18.96
C THR A 231 4.68 -1.86 -20.43
N ARG A 232 3.47 -1.42 -20.79
CA ARG A 232 2.94 -1.47 -22.17
C ARG A 232 2.14 -0.22 -22.50
N PHE A 233 2.75 0.69 -23.26
CA PHE A 233 2.09 1.63 -24.15
C PHE A 233 2.94 1.81 -25.41
N GLU A 234 2.42 1.36 -26.56
CA GLU A 234 2.90 1.87 -27.85
C GLU A 234 2.40 3.32 -27.98
N GLY A 235 3.30 4.29 -27.89
CA GLY A 235 3.07 5.61 -28.47
C GLY A 235 3.33 6.85 -27.61
N GLU A 236 3.48 6.76 -26.28
CA GLU A 236 3.75 7.95 -25.45
C GLU A 236 4.61 7.63 -24.22
N ASN A 237 5.90 7.37 -24.44
CA ASN A 237 6.91 7.34 -23.37
C ASN A 237 6.96 8.71 -22.65
N GLY A 238 7.01 8.73 -21.32
CA GLY A 238 7.36 9.93 -20.54
C GLY A 238 6.18 10.70 -19.94
N LYS A 239 5.03 10.07 -19.74
CA LYS A 239 3.90 10.72 -19.07
C LYS A 239 3.98 10.58 -17.56
N PHE A 240 4.14 11.71 -16.89
CA PHE A 240 3.79 11.84 -15.48
C PHE A 240 2.32 12.23 -15.35
N PHE A 241 1.54 11.41 -14.67
CA PHE A 241 0.22 11.79 -14.21
C PHE A 241 0.31 12.29 -12.77
N LYS A 242 -0.42 13.37 -12.47
CA LYS A 242 -0.59 13.79 -11.08
C LYS A 242 -1.32 12.70 -10.31
N SER A 243 -0.70 12.28 -9.21
CA SER A 243 -1.25 11.27 -8.32
C SER A 243 -1.30 11.78 -6.89
N LEU A 244 -2.34 11.37 -6.16
CA LEU A 244 -2.59 11.78 -4.79
C LEU A 244 -3.06 10.58 -3.93
N PRO A 245 -2.85 10.64 -2.60
CA PRO A 245 -3.27 9.58 -1.70
C PRO A 245 -4.76 9.66 -1.38
N GLY A 246 -5.44 8.52 -1.49
CA GLY A 246 -6.85 8.32 -1.20
C GLY A 246 -7.12 7.40 -0.02
N LEU A 247 -8.35 7.42 0.48
CA LEU A 247 -8.85 6.52 1.52
C LEU A 247 -10.24 5.98 1.15
N ALA A 248 -10.44 4.70 1.36
CA ALA A 248 -11.75 4.06 1.30
C ALA A 248 -11.97 3.16 2.52
N MET A 249 -13.21 2.98 2.94
CA MET A 249 -13.59 2.06 4.01
C MET A 249 -14.47 0.92 3.49
N SER A 250 -14.38 -0.23 4.14
CA SER A 250 -15.21 -1.39 3.86
C SER A 250 -15.44 -2.20 5.14
N GLN A 251 -16.58 -2.89 5.23
CA GLN A 251 -16.85 -3.84 6.31
C GLN A 251 -16.44 -5.27 5.96
N ASP A 252 -16.24 -5.58 4.68
CA ASP A 252 -15.98 -6.93 4.15
C ASP A 252 -14.74 -7.02 3.25
N GLY A 253 -14.06 -5.89 3.03
CA GLY A 253 -12.89 -5.78 2.15
C GLY A 253 -13.21 -5.87 0.66
N ARG A 254 -14.50 -5.86 0.28
CA ARG A 254 -15.00 -6.05 -1.10
C ARG A 254 -15.82 -4.86 -1.58
N HIS A 255 -16.68 -4.35 -0.72
CA HIS A 255 -17.51 -3.19 -1.01
C HIS A 255 -16.89 -1.95 -0.36
N TRP A 256 -16.33 -1.07 -1.17
CA TRP A 256 -15.56 0.09 -0.72
C TRP A 256 -16.33 1.40 -0.88
N ALA A 257 -16.40 2.18 0.19
CA ALA A 257 -16.89 3.56 0.19
C ALA A 257 -15.69 4.51 0.31
N ARG A 258 -15.52 5.43 -0.64
CA ARG A 258 -14.49 6.47 -0.58
C ARG A 258 -14.73 7.41 0.60
N ILE A 259 -13.64 7.84 1.24
CA ILE A 259 -13.64 8.87 2.28
C ILE A 259 -12.99 10.11 1.70
N GLU A 260 -13.71 11.23 1.73
CA GLU A 260 -13.19 12.52 1.28
C GLU A 260 -12.17 13.07 2.30
N GLY A 261 -10.96 13.35 1.82
CA GLY A 261 -9.94 14.03 2.58
C GLY A 261 -10.07 15.56 2.55
N GLU A 262 -9.05 16.26 3.05
CA GLU A 262 -9.09 17.74 3.16
C GLU A 262 -8.84 18.44 1.82
N HIS A 263 -8.27 17.74 0.83
CA HIS A 263 -8.02 18.31 -0.48
C HIS A 263 -9.33 18.41 -1.30
N HIS A 264 -9.46 19.46 -2.11
CA HIS A 264 -10.69 19.74 -2.87
C HIS A 264 -11.07 18.66 -3.90
N SER A 265 -10.15 17.77 -4.26
CA SER A 265 -10.41 16.61 -5.12
C SER A 265 -10.93 15.37 -4.37
N GLY A 266 -11.04 15.44 -3.04
CA GLY A 266 -11.31 14.31 -2.15
C GLY A 266 -10.07 13.54 -1.70
N ALA A 267 -8.86 13.92 -2.14
CA ALA A 267 -7.61 13.32 -1.67
C ALA A 267 -7.32 13.67 -0.20
N LEU A 268 -6.51 12.85 0.47
CA LEU A 268 -6.15 13.03 1.88
C LEU A 268 -5.34 14.32 2.11
N PHE A 269 -4.39 14.62 1.22
CA PHE A 269 -3.58 15.83 1.21
C PHE A 269 -2.97 16.05 -0.18
N ASP A 270 -2.48 17.27 -0.44
CA ASP A 270 -1.88 17.66 -1.72
C ASP A 270 -0.36 17.45 -1.76
N VAL A 271 0.20 17.58 -2.97
CA VAL A 271 1.64 17.64 -3.22
C VAL A 271 2.33 18.78 -2.45
N GLY A 272 3.66 18.77 -2.44
CA GLY A 272 4.45 19.87 -1.90
C GLY A 272 4.27 21.16 -2.69
N LEU A 273 4.60 22.29 -2.06
CA LEU A 273 4.70 23.56 -2.74
C LEU A 273 5.84 23.53 -3.78
N ASP A 274 5.81 24.44 -4.74
CA ASP A 274 6.89 24.60 -5.72
C ASP A 274 8.27 24.68 -5.04
N GLY A 275 9.20 23.83 -5.47
CA GLY A 275 10.54 23.70 -4.88
C GLY A 275 10.65 22.71 -3.71
N GLU A 276 9.53 22.19 -3.19
CA GLU A 276 9.56 21.05 -2.29
C GLU A 276 9.81 19.74 -3.06
N TRP A 277 10.47 18.78 -2.39
CA TRP A 277 10.87 17.50 -2.97
C TRP A 277 9.69 16.63 -3.45
N ASP A 278 8.49 16.85 -2.92
CA ASP A 278 7.27 16.12 -3.26
C ASP A 278 6.25 16.97 -4.03
N SER A 279 6.73 17.97 -4.77
CA SER A 279 5.89 18.90 -5.55
C SER A 279 5.26 18.29 -6.80
N LEU A 280 5.81 17.19 -7.34
CA LEU A 280 5.29 16.59 -8.57
C LEU A 280 4.08 15.69 -8.31
N PHE A 281 4.21 14.70 -7.42
CA PHE A 281 3.15 13.74 -7.17
C PHE A 281 3.33 13.07 -5.80
N ILE A 282 2.30 12.38 -5.33
CA ILE A 282 2.39 11.50 -4.16
C ILE A 282 1.86 10.13 -4.57
N ALA A 283 2.67 9.09 -4.37
CA ALA A 283 2.31 7.73 -4.75
C ALA A 283 2.68 6.68 -3.69
N SER A 284 1.97 5.56 -3.75
CA SER A 284 2.12 4.39 -2.90
C SER A 284 2.10 4.69 -1.39
N PRO A 285 1.07 5.38 -0.85
CA PRO A 285 0.95 5.63 0.58
C PRO A 285 0.79 4.33 1.37
N LYS A 286 1.78 3.98 2.19
CA LYS A 286 1.74 2.85 3.13
C LYS A 286 1.55 3.33 4.54
N VAL A 287 0.53 2.82 5.23
CA VAL A 287 0.19 3.24 6.58
C VAL A 287 0.51 2.17 7.61
N VAL A 288 1.28 2.55 8.62
CA VAL A 288 1.61 1.72 9.78
C VAL A 288 1.02 2.33 11.03
N PHE A 289 0.30 1.52 11.81
CA PHE A 289 -0.14 1.90 13.14
C PHE A 289 1.02 1.81 14.14
N HIS A 290 1.41 2.95 14.71
CA HIS A 290 2.26 3.05 15.88
C HIS A 290 1.41 3.14 17.15
N SER A 291 2.04 2.90 18.31
CA SER A 291 1.36 2.92 19.60
C SER A 291 0.70 4.28 19.89
N ASN A 292 -0.32 4.26 20.76
CA ASN A 292 -1.04 5.43 21.24
C ASN A 292 -1.72 6.27 20.12
N GLY A 293 -2.27 5.60 19.10
CA GLY A 293 -3.01 6.25 18.03
C GLY A 293 -2.14 7.15 17.15
N ASP A 294 -0.86 6.80 16.97
CA ASP A 294 0.03 7.45 16.03
C ASP A 294 0.04 6.65 14.73
N LEU A 295 -0.52 7.17 13.65
CA LEU A 295 -0.45 6.54 12.33
C LEU A 295 0.65 7.20 11.52
N ARG A 296 1.37 6.41 10.74
CA ARG A 296 2.48 6.89 9.93
C ARG A 296 2.33 6.41 8.51
N MET A 297 2.30 7.35 7.60
CA MET A 297 2.22 7.11 6.17
C MET A 297 3.60 7.31 5.56
N TYR A 298 4.08 6.32 4.84
CA TYR A 298 5.27 6.40 3.99
C TYR A 298 4.82 6.47 2.55
N TYR A 299 5.30 7.45 1.80
CA TYR A 299 4.94 7.67 0.41
C TYR A 299 6.19 8.07 -0.36
N HIS A 300 6.14 7.94 -1.68
CA HIS A 300 7.24 8.39 -2.53
C HIS A 300 6.80 9.48 -3.50
N SER A 301 7.79 10.24 -3.95
CA SER A 301 7.74 11.25 -5.01
C SER A 301 9.10 11.30 -5.71
N TYR A 302 9.23 12.20 -6.68
CA TYR A 302 10.47 12.54 -7.34
C TYR A 302 10.97 13.92 -6.90
N ASP A 303 12.19 13.97 -6.35
CA ASP A 303 12.88 15.19 -5.95
C ASP A 303 13.56 15.81 -7.17
N VAL A 304 12.93 16.82 -7.77
CA VAL A 304 13.40 17.50 -8.97
C VAL A 304 14.77 18.15 -8.78
N GLU A 305 15.04 18.70 -7.59
CA GLU A 305 16.33 19.35 -7.30
C GLU A 305 17.48 18.35 -7.27
N LYS A 306 17.20 17.12 -6.81
CA LYS A 306 18.21 16.05 -6.71
C LYS A 306 18.20 15.09 -7.89
N GLY A 307 17.20 15.14 -8.76
CA GLY A 307 17.06 14.22 -9.89
C GLY A 307 16.90 12.76 -9.44
N ASN A 308 16.20 12.52 -8.32
CA ASN A 308 16.01 11.16 -7.82
C ASN A 308 14.66 10.94 -7.14
N PHE A 309 14.21 9.68 -7.12
CA PHE A 309 13.08 9.28 -6.29
C PHE A 309 13.45 9.32 -4.81
N ALA A 310 12.47 9.69 -3.99
CA ALA A 310 12.63 9.72 -2.55
C ALA A 310 11.35 9.27 -1.85
N ILE A 311 11.53 8.74 -0.64
CA ILE A 311 10.44 8.41 0.27
C ILE A 311 10.39 9.46 1.36
N GLY A 312 9.18 9.92 1.64
CA GLY A 312 8.84 10.81 2.74
C GLY A 312 7.89 10.18 3.74
N ILE A 313 7.56 10.93 4.78
CA ILE A 313 6.65 10.49 5.83
C ILE A 313 5.61 11.57 6.17
N ALA A 314 4.40 11.11 6.48
CA ALA A 314 3.36 11.92 7.12
C ALA A 314 2.83 11.21 8.38
N ARG A 315 2.32 11.99 9.34
CA ARG A 315 1.73 11.48 10.59
C ARG A 315 0.26 11.86 10.72
N SER A 316 -0.51 10.98 11.35
CA SER A 316 -1.91 11.21 11.67
C SER A 316 -2.28 10.65 13.04
N ARG A 317 -3.34 11.19 13.64
CA ARG A 317 -3.97 10.64 14.85
C ARG A 317 -5.27 9.89 14.56
N ASP A 318 -5.89 10.18 13.43
CA ASP A 318 -7.21 9.67 13.03
C ASP A 318 -7.18 8.87 11.72
N GLY A 319 -6.04 8.87 11.01
CA GLY A 319 -5.85 8.23 9.71
C GLY A 319 -6.46 9.00 8.53
N MET A 320 -7.10 10.14 8.78
CA MET A 320 -7.78 10.95 7.75
C MET A 320 -7.06 12.27 7.51
N LYS A 321 -6.59 12.92 8.59
CA LYS A 321 -5.83 14.17 8.52
C LYS A 321 -4.35 13.89 8.69
N TRP A 322 -3.52 14.35 7.77
CA TRP A 322 -2.11 13.98 7.71
C TRP A 322 -1.22 15.22 7.73
N LEU A 323 -0.19 15.19 8.58
CA LEU A 323 0.86 16.19 8.64
C LEU A 323 2.13 15.62 7.98
N LYS A 324 2.52 16.18 6.82
CA LYS A 324 3.79 15.85 6.17
C LYS A 324 4.97 16.29 7.05
N LEU A 325 5.96 15.42 7.20
CA LEU A 325 7.21 15.72 7.94
C LEU A 325 8.44 15.82 7.03
N GLY A 326 8.28 15.51 5.74
CA GLY A 326 9.33 15.64 4.72
C GLY A 326 9.99 14.31 4.35
N LYS A 327 11.08 14.45 3.59
CA LYS A 327 11.89 13.34 3.05
C LYS A 327 12.66 12.60 4.14
N ILE A 328 12.66 11.26 4.09
CA ILE A 328 13.34 10.40 5.07
C ILE A 328 14.44 9.52 4.46
N ILE A 329 14.35 9.19 3.16
CA ILE A 329 15.38 8.46 2.41
C ILE A 329 15.29 8.84 0.93
N GLY A 330 16.44 9.03 0.28
CA GLY A 330 16.57 9.32 -1.16
C GLY A 330 17.56 8.37 -1.82
N GLY A 331 18.10 8.77 -2.98
CA GLY A 331 19.08 7.97 -3.73
C GLY A 331 20.31 7.52 -2.95
N GLY A 332 20.84 6.37 -3.35
CA GLY A 332 22.13 5.86 -2.88
C GLY A 332 23.30 6.67 -3.43
N GLY A 333 24.52 6.26 -3.06
CA GLY A 333 25.73 6.81 -3.69
C GLY A 333 25.87 6.35 -5.14
N THR A 334 26.75 6.99 -5.90
CA THR A 334 27.08 6.57 -7.27
C THR A 334 27.46 5.09 -7.34
N GLY A 335 26.87 4.36 -8.28
CA GLY A 335 27.02 2.92 -8.47
C GLY A 335 26.08 2.05 -7.61
N ALA A 336 25.28 2.64 -6.72
CA ALA A 336 24.30 1.90 -5.93
C ALA A 336 23.13 1.41 -6.81
N PHE A 337 22.49 0.32 -6.40
CA PHE A 337 21.28 -0.19 -7.07
C PHE A 337 20.07 0.73 -6.95
N ASP A 338 20.16 1.73 -6.07
CA ASP A 338 19.16 2.76 -5.82
C ASP A 338 19.73 4.18 -5.98
N GLU A 339 20.76 4.35 -6.82
CA GLU A 339 21.40 5.64 -7.12
C GLU A 339 20.39 6.73 -7.53
N LEU A 340 19.46 6.41 -8.42
CA LEU A 340 18.41 7.33 -8.88
C LEU A 340 17.19 7.33 -7.97
N GLY A 341 17.27 6.71 -6.80
CA GLY A 341 16.27 6.86 -5.76
C GLY A 341 15.54 5.59 -5.35
N VAL A 342 14.58 5.83 -4.48
CA VAL A 342 13.80 4.81 -3.78
C VAL A 342 12.31 5.10 -3.86
N LEU A 343 11.50 4.07 -4.08
CA LEU A 343 10.05 4.16 -4.29
C LEU A 343 9.33 2.91 -3.79
N ASN A 344 7.99 2.90 -3.90
CA ASN A 344 7.13 1.80 -3.46
C ASN A 344 7.53 1.19 -2.10
N PRO A 345 7.64 1.99 -1.02
CA PRO A 345 7.99 1.44 0.28
C PRO A 345 6.94 0.43 0.72
N HIS A 346 7.32 -0.52 1.57
CA HIS A 346 6.42 -1.24 2.46
C HIS A 346 7.10 -1.38 3.81
N VAL A 347 6.45 -0.87 4.85
CA VAL A 347 7.03 -0.74 6.19
C VAL A 347 6.28 -1.61 7.17
N VAL A 348 7.03 -2.36 7.97
CA VAL A 348 6.51 -3.15 9.09
C VAL A 348 7.20 -2.73 10.38
N ARG A 349 6.48 -2.83 11.49
CA ARG A 349 7.03 -2.62 12.83
C ARG A 349 7.17 -3.97 13.51
N ASN A 350 8.37 -4.31 13.95
CA ASN A 350 8.59 -5.51 14.74
C ASN A 350 7.96 -5.33 16.13
N PRO A 351 7.00 -6.17 16.54
CA PRO A 351 6.38 -6.05 17.86
C PRO A 351 7.35 -6.33 19.01
N LYS A 352 8.39 -7.16 18.80
CA LYS A 352 9.33 -7.58 19.85
C LYS A 352 10.25 -6.45 20.31
N ASP A 353 10.91 -5.76 19.37
CA ASP A 353 11.89 -4.71 19.68
C ASP A 353 11.43 -3.29 19.30
N GLY A 354 10.27 -3.17 18.65
CA GLY A 354 9.68 -1.91 18.23
C GLY A 354 10.37 -1.23 17.06
N LYS A 355 11.40 -1.86 16.46
CA LYS A 355 12.11 -1.32 15.31
C LYS A 355 11.25 -1.43 14.05
N TYR A 356 11.63 -0.64 13.08
CA TYR A 356 10.98 -0.54 11.78
C TYR A 356 11.86 -1.09 10.71
N LEU A 357 11.20 -1.78 9.79
CA LEU A 357 11.79 -2.40 8.62
C LEU A 357 11.03 -1.92 7.39
N MET A 358 11.76 -1.50 6.38
CA MET A 358 11.23 -1.08 5.09
C MET A 358 11.84 -1.97 4.02
N VAL A 359 10.99 -2.62 3.22
CA VAL A 359 11.38 -3.02 1.86
C VAL A 359 11.01 -1.88 0.92
N TYR A 360 11.84 -1.63 -0.08
CA TYR A 360 11.60 -0.58 -1.06
C TYR A 360 12.11 -1.01 -2.43
N GLU A 361 11.61 -0.35 -3.46
CA GLU A 361 12.11 -0.49 -4.82
C GLU A 361 13.18 0.57 -5.08
N GLY A 362 14.35 0.13 -5.54
CA GLY A 362 15.50 0.97 -5.88
C GLY A 362 15.67 1.09 -7.40
N VAL A 363 16.11 2.28 -7.83
CA VAL A 363 16.38 2.61 -9.23
C VAL A 363 17.86 2.87 -9.41
N ASP A 364 18.53 2.06 -10.22
CA ASP A 364 19.96 2.28 -10.52
C ASP A 364 20.15 3.36 -11.59
N ALA A 365 21.41 3.73 -11.87
CA ALA A 365 21.77 4.73 -12.88
C ALA A 365 21.21 4.48 -14.29
N ASN A 366 20.86 3.22 -14.62
CA ASN A 366 20.30 2.82 -15.90
C ASN A 366 18.78 2.66 -15.85
N GLY A 367 18.12 3.09 -14.77
CA GLY A 367 16.69 2.94 -14.56
C GLY A 367 16.23 1.53 -14.17
N ARG A 368 17.16 0.59 -13.94
CA ARG A 368 16.81 -0.80 -13.61
C ARG A 368 16.28 -0.89 -12.18
N ARG A 369 15.24 -1.71 -12.01
CA ARG A 369 14.53 -1.87 -10.74
C ARG A 369 14.98 -3.12 -9.99
N SER A 370 15.18 -2.95 -8.70
CA SER A 370 15.48 -4.03 -7.77
C SER A 370 14.93 -3.70 -6.38
N ILE A 371 14.86 -4.67 -5.48
CA ILE A 371 14.29 -4.48 -4.15
C ILE A 371 15.41 -4.40 -3.12
N GLY A 372 15.39 -3.33 -2.33
CA GLY A 372 16.30 -3.05 -1.23
C GLY A 372 15.61 -3.05 0.13
N MET A 373 16.40 -2.87 1.18
CA MET A 373 15.94 -2.91 2.57
C MET A 373 16.56 -1.82 3.41
N ALA A 374 15.77 -1.23 4.31
CA ALA A 374 16.22 -0.23 5.27
C ALA A 374 15.58 -0.45 6.65
N ILE A 375 16.28 -0.01 7.69
CA ILE A 375 15.84 -0.09 9.08
C ILE A 375 15.83 1.26 9.76
N SER A 376 14.93 1.46 10.70
CA SER A 376 14.91 2.60 11.62
C SER A 376 14.54 2.13 13.03
N SER A 377 15.13 2.72 14.05
CA SER A 377 14.78 2.42 15.44
C SER A 377 13.41 2.99 15.82
N ASP A 378 13.07 4.15 15.26
CA ASP A 378 11.86 4.87 15.66
C ASP A 378 10.80 4.90 14.57
N GLY A 379 11.12 4.65 13.30
CA GLY A 379 10.23 4.72 12.14
C GLY A 379 9.84 6.14 11.72
N LEU A 380 10.57 7.16 12.18
CA LEU A 380 10.37 8.56 11.80
C LEU A 380 11.56 9.09 11.02
N LYS A 381 12.78 8.75 11.44
CA LYS A 381 14.02 9.26 10.88
C LYS A 381 15.13 8.23 11.02
N GLY A 382 16.34 8.60 10.58
CA GLY A 382 17.54 7.79 10.75
C GLY A 382 17.45 6.43 10.05
N TRP A 383 16.71 6.38 8.94
CA TRP A 383 16.62 5.20 8.10
C TRP A 383 17.99 4.89 7.52
N ARG A 384 18.44 3.64 7.70
CA ARG A 384 19.71 3.14 7.19
C ARG A 384 19.45 1.95 6.31
N ARG A 385 20.05 1.94 5.12
CA ARG A 385 20.09 0.76 4.25
C ARG A 385 20.69 -0.40 5.03
N LEU A 386 20.06 -1.57 4.93
CA LEU A 386 20.51 -2.75 5.65
C LEU A 386 21.77 -3.35 4.99
N GLN A 387 21.86 -3.23 3.67
CA GLN A 387 22.98 -3.72 2.85
C GLN A 387 23.13 -2.89 1.57
N GLU A 388 24.31 -2.95 0.96
CA GLU A 388 24.61 -2.25 -0.30
C GLU A 388 24.06 -2.94 -1.54
N ASN A 389 23.86 -4.26 -1.48
CA ASN A 389 23.28 -5.04 -2.58
C ASN A 389 21.76 -5.16 -2.41
N PRO A 390 20.97 -5.18 -3.50
CA PRO A 390 19.54 -5.43 -3.38
C PRO A 390 19.27 -6.86 -2.89
N VAL A 391 18.21 -7.03 -2.11
CA VAL A 391 17.77 -8.33 -1.57
C VAL A 391 17.04 -9.19 -2.60
N LEU A 392 16.48 -8.57 -3.63
CA LEU A 392 15.91 -9.26 -4.79
C LEU A 392 16.17 -8.44 -6.07
N LYS A 393 16.84 -9.07 -7.04
CA LYS A 393 17.06 -8.54 -8.40
C LYS A 393 16.13 -9.25 -9.39
N LYS A 394 15.98 -8.68 -10.59
CA LYS A 394 15.42 -9.39 -11.75
C LYS A 394 16.14 -10.72 -11.98
N SER A 395 15.48 -11.68 -12.62
CA SER A 395 16.09 -12.98 -12.87
C SER A 395 17.27 -12.89 -13.86
N GLU A 396 18.33 -13.63 -13.60
CA GLU A 396 19.51 -13.74 -14.48
C GLU A 396 19.31 -14.77 -15.61
N GLU A 397 18.48 -15.79 -15.35
CA GLU A 397 18.04 -16.79 -16.32
C GLU A 397 16.71 -16.35 -16.95
N GLU A 398 16.37 -16.89 -18.14
CA GLU A 398 15.10 -16.65 -18.85
C GLU A 398 13.87 -17.12 -18.05
N ARG A 399 13.53 -16.39 -16.99
CA ARG A 399 12.37 -16.60 -16.13
C ARG A 399 11.34 -15.49 -16.38
N TRP A 400 10.17 -15.67 -15.78
CA TRP A 400 9.02 -14.78 -15.98
C TRP A 400 9.24 -13.33 -15.49
N ASP A 401 10.22 -13.04 -14.64
CA ASP A 401 10.51 -11.70 -14.07
C ASP A 401 11.91 -11.16 -14.47
N ILE A 402 12.33 -11.44 -15.70
CA ILE A 402 13.67 -11.11 -16.24
C ILE A 402 13.90 -9.62 -16.53
N GLU A 403 12.84 -8.84 -16.75
CA GLU A 403 12.99 -7.40 -17.06
C GLU A 403 13.05 -6.53 -15.81
N GLY A 404 12.37 -6.92 -14.73
CA GLY A 404 12.37 -6.15 -13.49
C GLY A 404 11.57 -6.76 -12.36
N VAL A 405 11.84 -6.27 -11.15
CA VAL A 405 11.07 -6.57 -9.94
C VAL A 405 10.78 -5.27 -9.19
N GLY A 406 9.60 -5.16 -8.58
CA GLY A 406 9.18 -3.94 -7.89
C GLY A 406 7.93 -4.14 -7.05
N SER A 407 7.36 -3.03 -6.55
CA SER A 407 6.16 -3.04 -5.68
C SER A 407 6.19 -4.09 -4.55
N PRO A 408 7.23 -4.07 -3.68
CA PRO A 408 7.40 -5.11 -2.67
C PRO A 408 6.35 -5.03 -1.55
N TYR A 409 5.98 -6.19 -1.01
CA TYR A 409 5.11 -6.32 0.15
C TYR A 409 5.56 -7.51 1.00
N ILE A 410 5.94 -7.27 2.25
CA ILE A 410 6.42 -8.33 3.16
C ILE A 410 5.36 -8.76 4.16
N VAL A 411 5.25 -10.07 4.39
CA VAL A 411 4.40 -10.69 5.40
C VAL A 411 5.28 -11.50 6.34
N GLN A 412 5.15 -11.24 7.63
CA GLN A 412 5.82 -12.02 8.66
C GLN A 412 5.09 -13.35 8.85
N MET A 413 5.86 -14.45 8.90
CA MET A 413 5.34 -15.77 9.22
C MET A 413 5.55 -16.07 10.70
N ASP A 414 4.65 -16.87 11.27
CA ASP A 414 4.77 -17.36 12.64
C ASP A 414 5.57 -18.66 12.61
N GLY A 415 6.74 -18.66 13.24
CA GLY A 415 7.61 -19.82 13.44
C GLY A 415 8.22 -19.78 14.84
N GLU A 416 8.30 -20.93 15.50
CA GLU A 416 8.81 -21.03 16.88
C GLU A 416 10.33 -20.79 16.97
N GLU A 417 11.08 -21.02 15.88
CA GLU A 417 12.55 -20.92 15.89
C GLU A 417 13.14 -19.97 14.84
N ASP A 418 12.49 -19.74 13.69
CA ASP A 418 12.97 -18.83 12.66
C ASP A 418 11.90 -17.84 12.18
N HIS A 419 12.27 -16.56 12.15
CA HIS A 419 11.48 -15.47 11.60
C HIS A 419 11.44 -15.56 10.06
N GLU A 420 10.64 -16.48 9.52
CA GLU A 420 10.43 -16.54 8.07
C GLU A 420 9.57 -15.35 7.61
N TRP A 421 9.99 -14.72 6.51
CA TRP A 421 9.25 -13.66 5.84
C TRP A 421 8.93 -14.07 4.42
N ARG A 422 7.73 -13.74 3.98
CA ARG A 422 7.32 -13.84 2.58
C ARG A 422 7.31 -12.45 1.96
N LEU A 423 8.06 -12.29 0.88
CA LEU A 423 8.06 -11.10 0.04
C LEU A 423 7.21 -11.38 -1.20
N TYR A 424 6.08 -10.68 -1.31
CA TYR A 424 5.31 -10.59 -2.54
C TYR A 424 5.82 -9.40 -3.35
N TYR A 425 5.95 -9.57 -4.66
CA TYR A 425 6.51 -8.54 -5.53
C TYR A 425 5.89 -8.59 -6.92
N ARG A 426 5.82 -7.45 -7.60
CA ARG A 426 5.53 -7.39 -9.03
C ARG A 426 6.78 -7.79 -9.79
N GLY A 427 6.68 -8.78 -10.67
CA GLY A 427 7.71 -9.09 -11.66
C GLY A 427 7.29 -8.66 -13.05
N VAL A 428 8.28 -8.31 -13.87
CA VAL A 428 8.11 -7.93 -15.28
C VAL A 428 8.90 -8.91 -16.13
N GLY A 429 8.20 -9.61 -17.01
CA GLY A 429 8.76 -10.54 -17.97
C GLY A 429 9.08 -9.90 -19.31
N LYS A 430 9.54 -10.74 -20.24
CA LYS A 430 9.73 -10.35 -21.64
C LYS A 430 8.43 -9.73 -22.18
N ASP A 431 8.60 -8.74 -23.06
CA ASP A 431 7.50 -7.99 -23.68
C ASP A 431 6.62 -7.22 -22.68
N GLY A 432 7.11 -6.96 -21.46
CA GLY A 432 6.39 -6.19 -20.44
C GLY A 432 5.22 -6.91 -19.79
N ARG A 433 5.10 -8.24 -19.93
CA ARG A 433 4.08 -9.03 -19.20
C ARG A 433 4.35 -8.93 -17.70
N THR A 434 3.35 -8.64 -16.89
CA THR A 434 3.51 -8.57 -15.43
C THR A 434 2.86 -9.76 -14.72
N GLY A 435 3.37 -10.05 -13.53
CA GLY A 435 2.85 -11.06 -12.62
C GLY A 435 3.20 -10.71 -11.18
N ILE A 436 2.58 -11.39 -10.21
CA ILE A 436 2.94 -11.28 -8.80
C ILE A 436 3.67 -12.54 -8.38
N GLY A 437 4.91 -12.34 -7.94
CA GLY A 437 5.79 -13.36 -7.44
C GLY A 437 5.84 -13.40 -5.91
N MET A 438 6.39 -14.48 -5.39
CA MET A 438 6.70 -14.68 -3.99
C MET A 438 8.14 -15.15 -3.82
N ALA A 439 8.83 -14.58 -2.84
CA ALA A 439 10.13 -15.02 -2.36
C ALA A 439 10.08 -15.22 -0.84
N VAL A 440 10.90 -16.14 -0.33
CA VAL A 440 11.00 -16.47 1.10
C VAL A 440 12.37 -16.04 1.63
N SER A 441 12.42 -15.55 2.87
CA SER A 441 13.68 -15.24 3.54
C SER A 441 14.48 -16.52 3.81
N GLN A 442 15.79 -16.48 3.63
CA GLN A 442 16.66 -17.58 4.07
C GLN A 442 16.91 -17.50 5.59
N CYS A 443 16.97 -18.64 6.27
CA CYS A 443 17.19 -18.71 7.73
C CYS A 443 18.49 -18.00 8.16
N ASP A 444 18.46 -17.50 9.40
CA ASP A 444 19.49 -16.80 10.17
C ASP A 444 19.77 -15.32 9.93
N GLU A 445 19.58 -14.73 8.74
CA GLU A 445 20.03 -13.32 8.56
C GLU A 445 19.01 -12.32 8.02
N PHE A 446 17.81 -12.68 7.54
CA PHE A 446 16.86 -11.70 6.96
C PHE A 446 17.43 -10.88 5.75
N LEU A 447 18.68 -11.11 5.36
CA LEU A 447 19.45 -10.35 4.36
C LEU A 447 19.23 -10.83 2.92
N SER A 448 18.56 -11.96 2.70
CA SER A 448 18.35 -12.51 1.36
C SER A 448 16.96 -13.12 1.20
N PHE A 449 16.40 -12.95 0.00
CA PHE A 449 15.14 -13.56 -0.41
C PHE A 449 15.37 -14.49 -1.60
N GLN A 450 14.88 -15.71 -1.50
CA GLN A 450 14.90 -16.67 -2.59
C GLN A 450 13.50 -16.83 -3.16
N ARG A 451 13.37 -16.71 -4.50
CA ARG A 451 12.12 -16.98 -5.21
C ARG A 451 11.56 -18.34 -4.78
N TRP A 452 10.26 -18.38 -4.47
CA TRP A 452 9.61 -19.59 -4.00
C TRP A 452 9.68 -20.71 -5.06
N THR A 453 9.94 -21.94 -4.60
CA THR A 453 10.29 -23.06 -5.50
C THR A 453 9.36 -24.27 -5.41
N GLY A 454 8.28 -24.17 -4.63
CA GLY A 454 7.44 -25.31 -4.27
C GLY A 454 7.45 -25.56 -2.75
N PHE A 455 6.55 -26.43 -2.29
CA PHE A 455 6.69 -27.07 -0.99
C PHE A 455 7.78 -28.16 -1.10
N HIS A 456 8.85 -28.04 -0.33
CA HIS A 456 9.79 -29.15 -0.13
C HIS A 456 9.20 -30.02 0.98
N PHE A 457 8.71 -31.22 0.62
CA PHE A 457 8.18 -32.19 1.57
C PHE A 457 9.26 -33.12 2.09
#